data_AF-A0A972XZS5-F1
#
_entry.id   AF-A0A972XZS5-F1
#
_cell.length_a   1.000
_cell.length_b   1.000
_cell.length_c   1.000
_cell.angle_alpha   90.00
_cell.angle_beta   90.00
_cell.angle_gamma   90.00
#
_symmetry.space_group_name_H-M   'P 1'
#
loop_
_entity.id
_entity.type
_entity.pdbx_description
1 polymer ?
#
loop_
_entity_poly.entity_id
_entity_poly.type
_entity_poly.pdbx_seq_one_letter_code
_entity_poly.pdbx_strand_id
1 'polypeptide(L)'
;VNYQVRSRATPSQAELHGARDLFQRIEYPMLMHCKAGADRVGMMSVIFLYVHHGWTIKDAMQKHLSLKYGHIKQADTGILDHFFETYLEYNEHTPIEFFDWVDNVYDPVEVHQQFYVNSFLNRLINIILRRE
;
A
#
# COMPACT_ATOMS: atom_id res chain seq x y z
N VAL A 1 -6.21 19.35 7.89
CA VAL A 1 -6.09 19.17 6.41
C VAL A 1 -7.02 18.07 5.97
N ASN A 2 -7.65 18.16 4.79
CA ASN A 2 -8.37 17.05 4.18
C ASN A 2 -7.56 16.55 2.98
N TYR A 3 -7.12 15.29 3.02
CA TYR A 3 -6.35 14.66 1.96
C TYR A 3 -7.01 13.33 1.59
N GLN A 4 -7.34 13.17 0.30
CA GLN A 4 -8.11 12.03 -0.18
C GLN A 4 -7.19 10.92 -0.65
N VAL A 5 -7.45 9.71 -0.15
CA VAL A 5 -6.82 8.46 -0.59
C VAL A 5 -7.86 7.36 -0.74
N ARG A 6 -7.63 6.44 -1.67
CA ARG A 6 -8.53 5.33 -2.01
C ARG A 6 -8.08 4.05 -1.30
N SER A 7 -9.03 3.20 -0.92
CA SER A 7 -8.76 1.94 -0.19
C SER A 7 -8.76 0.69 -1.06
N ARG A 8 -9.22 0.80 -2.31
CA ARG A 8 -9.48 -0.31 -3.24
C ARG A 8 -8.94 -0.01 -4.64
N ALA A 9 -7.89 0.78 -4.70
CA ALA A 9 -7.19 1.13 -5.93
C ALA A 9 -5.72 1.34 -5.59
N THR A 10 -4.86 1.11 -6.55
CA THR A 10 -3.45 1.51 -6.47
C THR A 10 -3.36 3.03 -6.35
N PRO A 11 -2.45 3.55 -5.52
CA PRO A 11 -2.27 4.99 -5.38
C PRO A 11 -1.60 5.57 -6.61
N SER A 12 -2.07 6.72 -7.10
CA SER A 12 -1.33 7.45 -8.13
C SER A 12 -0.01 7.99 -7.58
N GLN A 13 0.97 8.21 -8.46
CA GLN A 13 2.22 8.90 -8.09
C GLN A 13 1.94 10.25 -7.42
N ALA A 14 0.97 11.02 -7.95
CA ALA A 14 0.54 12.28 -7.37
C ALA A 14 -0.03 12.13 -5.95
N GLU A 15 -0.83 11.07 -5.68
CA GLU A 15 -1.32 10.78 -4.33
C GLU A 15 -0.17 10.44 -3.36
N LEU A 16 0.87 9.75 -3.82
CA LEU A 16 2.05 9.39 -3.02
C LEU A 16 2.92 10.61 -2.68
N HIS A 17 3.27 11.43 -3.67
CA HIS A 17 4.02 12.66 -3.43
C HIS A 17 3.23 13.64 -2.58
N GLY A 18 1.94 13.83 -2.87
CA GLY A 18 1.11 14.71 -2.06
C GLY A 18 1.02 14.25 -0.60
N ALA A 19 1.06 12.93 -0.34
CA ALA A 19 1.14 12.41 1.02
C ALA A 19 2.49 12.71 1.68
N ARG A 20 3.61 12.48 0.98
CA ARG A 20 4.96 12.83 1.44
C ARG A 20 5.06 14.32 1.80
N ASP A 21 4.67 15.17 0.86
CA ASP A 21 4.76 16.62 0.98
C ASP A 21 3.81 17.13 2.08
N LEU A 22 2.64 16.48 2.23
CA LEU A 22 1.74 16.73 3.35
C LEU A 22 2.42 16.45 4.69
N PHE A 23 3.04 15.29 4.87
CA PHE A 23 3.70 14.95 6.13
C PHE A 23 4.90 15.82 6.44
N GLN A 24 5.57 16.37 5.43
CA GLN A 24 6.68 17.31 5.64
C GLN A 24 6.21 18.71 6.09
N ARG A 25 4.98 19.13 5.73
CA ARG A 25 4.51 20.50 5.95
C ARG A 25 3.53 20.69 7.12
N ILE A 26 2.92 19.62 7.62
CA ILE A 26 1.95 19.73 8.72
C ILE A 26 2.63 19.89 10.08
N GLU A 27 1.89 20.45 11.04
CA GLU A 27 2.31 20.51 12.44
C GLU A 27 1.97 19.21 13.18
N TYR A 28 2.78 18.88 14.18
CA TYR A 28 2.64 17.69 15.03
C TYR A 28 2.33 18.10 16.49
N PRO A 29 1.55 17.30 17.25
CA PRO A 29 1.01 15.99 16.90
C PRO A 29 -0.16 16.04 15.91
N MET A 30 -0.32 15.00 15.10
CA MET A 30 -1.40 14.87 14.12
C MET A 30 -2.22 13.59 14.32
N LEU A 31 -3.51 13.65 13.96
CA LEU A 31 -4.44 12.52 14.00
C LEU A 31 -4.89 12.17 12.57
N MET A 32 -4.65 10.92 12.16
CA MET A 32 -5.19 10.36 10.93
C MET A 32 -6.37 9.45 11.25
N HIS A 33 -7.47 9.60 10.52
CA HIS A 33 -8.60 8.68 10.63
C HIS A 33 -9.25 8.44 9.27
N CYS A 34 -9.97 7.33 9.17
CA CYS A 34 -10.90 7.10 8.06
C CYS A 34 -12.22 6.58 8.62
N LYS A 35 -13.15 6.11 7.76
CA LYS A 35 -14.44 5.59 8.24
C LYS A 35 -14.30 4.40 9.21
N ALA A 36 -13.42 3.45 8.89
CA ALA A 36 -13.23 2.24 9.69
C ALA A 36 -11.88 2.18 10.41
N GLY A 37 -10.99 3.17 10.19
CA GLY A 37 -9.64 3.18 10.74
C GLY A 37 -8.67 2.13 10.17
N ALA A 38 -9.09 1.31 9.20
CA ALA A 38 -8.30 0.20 8.65
C ALA A 38 -7.42 0.63 7.46
N ASP A 39 -7.90 0.44 6.22
CA ASP A 39 -7.02 0.38 5.04
C ASP A 39 -6.33 1.70 4.69
N ARG A 40 -7.11 2.80 4.60
CA ARG A 40 -6.55 4.14 4.25
C ARG A 40 -5.61 4.66 5.31
N VAL A 41 -5.94 4.42 6.57
CA VAL A 41 -5.09 4.82 7.70
C VAL A 41 -3.84 3.96 7.70
N GLY A 42 -3.97 2.65 7.47
CA GLY A 42 -2.83 1.73 7.35
C GLY A 42 -1.85 2.17 6.27
N MET A 43 -2.32 2.38 5.04
CA MET A 43 -1.50 2.86 3.93
C MET A 43 -0.82 4.20 4.23
N MET A 44 -1.56 5.18 4.75
CA MET A 44 -0.98 6.47 5.12
C MET A 44 0.01 6.37 6.28
N SER A 45 -0.19 5.42 7.21
CA SER A 45 0.75 5.15 8.31
C SER A 45 2.05 4.55 7.79
N VAL A 46 1.98 3.66 6.78
CA VAL A 46 3.17 3.09 6.13
C VAL A 46 4.01 4.21 5.51
N ILE A 47 3.39 5.09 4.72
CA ILE A 47 4.09 6.22 4.08
C ILE A 47 4.64 7.18 5.14
N PHE A 48 3.86 7.50 6.18
CA PHE A 48 4.29 8.39 7.26
C PHE A 48 5.53 7.85 7.98
N LEU A 49 5.54 6.56 8.35
CA LEU A 49 6.67 5.95 9.04
C LEU A 49 7.92 5.89 8.18
N TYR A 50 7.78 5.60 6.89
CA TYR A 50 8.90 5.63 5.95
C TYR A 50 9.47 7.05 5.84
N VAL A 51 8.63 8.05 5.54
CA VAL A 51 9.07 9.43 5.28
C VAL A 51 9.58 10.14 6.53
N HIS A 52 8.91 9.98 7.68
CA HIS A 52 9.17 10.79 8.87
C HIS A 52 10.05 10.08 9.92
N HIS A 53 10.04 8.75 9.93
CA HIS A 53 10.75 7.95 10.94
C HIS A 53 11.81 7.01 10.36
N GLY A 54 12.00 6.97 9.03
CA GLY A 54 13.02 6.14 8.38
C GLY A 54 12.78 4.64 8.51
N TRP A 55 11.53 4.22 8.75
CA TRP A 55 11.19 2.79 8.79
C TRP A 55 11.32 2.20 7.40
N THR A 56 11.66 0.91 7.32
CA THR A 56 11.52 0.19 6.05
C THR A 56 10.03 0.04 5.70
N ILE A 57 9.71 0.03 4.40
CA ILE A 57 8.33 -0.23 3.94
C ILE A 57 7.82 -1.56 4.51
N LYS A 58 8.67 -2.60 4.52
CA LYS A 58 8.34 -3.93 5.06
C LYS A 58 7.90 -3.88 6.52
N ASP A 59 8.67 -3.24 7.39
CA ASP A 59 8.36 -3.18 8.82
C ASP A 59 7.09 -2.35 9.08
N ALA A 60 6.94 -1.24 8.34
CA ALA A 60 5.79 -0.37 8.46
C ALA A 60 4.49 -1.08 8.00
N MET A 61 4.53 -1.85 6.92
CA MET A 61 3.41 -2.68 6.46
C MET A 61 3.02 -3.72 7.51
N GLN A 62 3.99 -4.52 7.98
CA GLN A 62 3.73 -5.55 8.99
C GLN A 62 3.06 -4.97 10.24
N LYS A 63 3.43 -3.74 10.59
CA LYS A 63 2.84 -3.04 11.72
C LYS A 63 1.41 -2.55 11.43
N HIS A 64 1.17 -1.87 10.30
CA HIS A 64 -0.03 -1.07 10.08
C HIS A 64 -1.05 -1.63 9.08
N LEU A 65 -0.66 -2.61 8.26
CA LEU A 65 -1.54 -3.38 7.38
C LEU A 65 -1.75 -4.77 7.98
N SER A 66 -2.51 -4.83 9.07
CA SER A 66 -2.75 -6.08 9.79
C SER A 66 -4.18 -6.22 10.29
N LEU A 67 -4.59 -7.47 10.55
CA LEU A 67 -5.90 -7.81 11.12
C LEU A 67 -6.19 -7.09 12.44
N LYS A 68 -5.14 -6.75 13.21
CA LYS A 68 -5.26 -5.96 14.44
C LYS A 68 -5.96 -4.61 14.21
N TYR A 69 -5.75 -4.02 13.03
CA TYR A 69 -6.35 -2.76 12.62
C TYR A 69 -7.53 -2.95 11.67
N GLY A 70 -8.07 -4.18 11.56
CA GLY A 70 -9.21 -4.50 10.70
C GLY A 70 -8.87 -4.58 9.22
N HIS A 71 -7.59 -4.65 8.85
CA HIS A 71 -7.16 -4.80 7.47
C HIS A 71 -7.09 -6.28 7.07
N ILE A 72 -7.70 -6.63 5.93
CA ILE A 72 -7.78 -8.01 5.42
C ILE A 72 -7.17 -8.06 4.02
N LYS A 73 -5.96 -8.59 3.91
CA LYS A 73 -5.21 -8.73 2.65
C LYS A 73 -5.96 -9.52 1.57
N GLN A 74 -6.82 -10.47 1.95
CA GLN A 74 -7.58 -11.29 1.02
C GLN A 74 -8.83 -10.59 0.44
N ALA A 75 -9.18 -9.39 0.92
CA ALA A 75 -10.27 -8.60 0.38
C ALA A 75 -9.78 -7.66 -0.75
N ASP A 76 -10.70 -6.90 -1.36
CA ASP A 76 -10.35 -5.88 -2.37
C ASP A 76 -9.33 -4.84 -1.86
N THR A 77 -9.22 -4.68 -0.55
CA THR A 77 -8.25 -3.76 0.08
C THR A 77 -6.83 -4.31 0.09
N GLY A 78 -6.65 -5.59 -0.21
CA GLY A 78 -5.35 -6.24 -0.44
C GLY A 78 -4.55 -5.67 -1.62
N ILE A 79 -5.18 -4.83 -2.45
CA ILE A 79 -4.48 -4.05 -3.48
C ILE A 79 -3.41 -3.13 -2.87
N LEU A 80 -3.61 -2.68 -1.62
CA LEU A 80 -2.65 -1.84 -0.92
C LEU A 80 -1.43 -2.65 -0.47
N ASP A 81 -1.62 -3.89 0.00
CA ASP A 81 -0.49 -4.81 0.25
C ASP A 81 0.25 -5.08 -1.04
N HIS A 82 -0.49 -5.42 -2.11
CA HIS A 82 0.11 -5.75 -3.39
C HIS A 82 0.98 -4.62 -3.93
N PHE A 83 0.51 -3.37 -3.84
CA PHE A 83 1.29 -2.21 -4.24
C PHE A 83 2.67 -2.14 -3.55
N PHE A 84 2.71 -2.25 -2.23
CA PHE A 84 3.98 -2.22 -1.51
C PHE A 84 4.81 -3.50 -1.72
N GLU A 85 4.16 -4.66 -1.88
CA GLU A 85 4.83 -5.92 -2.21
C GLU A 85 5.52 -5.87 -3.57
N THR A 86 4.91 -5.25 -4.58
CA THR A 86 5.55 -5.02 -5.88
C THR A 86 6.83 -4.20 -5.73
N TYR A 87 6.82 -3.16 -4.90
CA TYR A 87 8.03 -2.42 -4.59
C TYR A 87 9.09 -3.30 -3.90
N LEU A 88 8.69 -4.05 -2.87
CA LEU A 88 9.62 -4.90 -2.12
C LEU A 88 10.27 -5.96 -3.02
N GLU A 89 9.46 -6.62 -3.87
CA GLU A 89 9.94 -7.62 -4.83
C GLU A 89 10.90 -7.03 -5.86
N TYR A 90 10.61 -5.84 -6.38
CA TYR A 90 11.52 -5.13 -7.28
C TYR A 90 12.84 -4.78 -6.57
N ASN A 91 12.74 -4.21 -5.36
CA ASN A 91 13.88 -3.74 -4.57
C ASN A 91 14.82 -4.87 -4.11
N GLU A 92 14.29 -6.09 -3.92
CA GLU A 92 15.12 -7.28 -3.63
C GLU A 92 16.10 -7.61 -4.76
N HIS A 93 15.75 -7.32 -6.01
CA HIS A 93 16.57 -7.62 -7.18
C HIS A 93 17.34 -6.39 -7.70
N THR A 94 16.73 -5.21 -7.57
CA THR A 94 17.28 -3.93 -8.02
C THR A 94 17.11 -2.89 -6.91
N PRO A 95 18.08 -2.76 -6.00
CA PRO A 95 17.97 -1.83 -4.87
C PRO A 95 17.72 -0.39 -5.33
N ILE A 96 16.65 0.21 -4.82
CA ILE A 96 16.17 1.55 -5.18
C ILE A 96 15.36 2.14 -4.01
N GLU A 97 15.47 3.45 -3.77
CA GLU A 97 14.63 4.09 -2.76
C GLU A 97 13.16 4.12 -3.19
N PHE A 98 12.25 4.10 -2.21
CA PHE A 98 10.83 3.95 -2.50
C PHE A 98 10.29 5.04 -3.44
N PHE A 99 10.60 6.31 -3.20
CA PHE A 99 10.14 7.38 -4.08
C PHE A 99 10.85 7.39 -5.43
N ASP A 100 12.10 6.94 -5.52
CA ASP A 100 12.76 6.78 -6.82
C ASP A 100 12.10 5.67 -7.65
N TRP A 101 11.65 4.59 -7.01
CA TRP A 101 10.86 3.55 -7.66
C TRP A 101 9.48 4.07 -8.10
N VAL A 102 8.82 4.87 -7.26
CA VAL A 102 7.54 5.52 -7.59
C VAL A 102 7.68 6.38 -8.85
N ASP A 103 8.80 7.07 -9.02
CA ASP A 103 9.01 8.03 -10.10
C ASP A 103 9.41 7.36 -11.42
N ASN A 104 10.20 6.29 -11.33
CA ASN A 104 10.92 5.76 -12.50
C ASN A 104 10.46 4.37 -12.95
N VAL A 105 9.74 3.62 -12.10
CA VAL A 105 9.42 2.21 -12.34
C VAL A 105 7.92 1.93 -12.18
N TYR A 106 7.31 2.54 -11.17
CA TYR A 106 5.93 2.25 -10.80
C TYR A 106 4.91 2.74 -11.84
N ASP A 107 4.14 1.80 -12.39
CA ASP A 107 2.91 2.06 -13.15
C ASP A 107 1.67 1.65 -12.32
N PRO A 108 0.83 2.61 -11.86
CA PRO A 108 -0.39 2.31 -11.13
C PRO A 108 -1.37 1.42 -11.87
N VAL A 109 -1.45 1.52 -13.20
CA VAL A 109 -2.36 0.74 -14.04
C VAL A 109 -1.89 -0.70 -14.12
N GLU A 110 -0.58 -0.89 -14.33
CA GLU A 110 0.02 -2.23 -14.40
C GLU A 110 -0.17 -2.99 -13.08
N VAL A 111 0.22 -2.37 -11.95
CA VAL A 111 0.08 -2.99 -10.62
C VAL A 111 -1.37 -3.31 -10.29
N HIS A 112 -2.29 -2.42 -10.68
CA HIS A 112 -3.71 -2.68 -10.51
C HIS A 112 -4.17 -3.89 -11.31
N GLN A 113 -3.80 -4.00 -12.59
CA GLN A 113 -4.17 -5.12 -13.44
C GLN A 113 -3.59 -6.44 -12.92
N GLN A 114 -2.30 -6.45 -12.53
CA GLN A 114 -1.63 -7.62 -11.98
C GLN A 114 -2.35 -8.17 -10.74
N PHE A 115 -2.81 -7.32 -9.83
CA PHE A 115 -3.59 -7.74 -8.67
C PHE A 115 -4.86 -8.51 -9.04
N TYR A 116 -5.67 -7.98 -9.96
CA TYR A 116 -6.92 -8.61 -10.35
C TYR A 116 -6.71 -9.90 -11.15
N VAL A 117 -5.67 -9.95 -12.00
CA VAL A 117 -5.29 -11.19 -12.71
C VAL A 117 -4.87 -12.26 -11.70
N ASN A 118 -3.98 -11.92 -10.77
CA ASN A 118 -3.52 -12.85 -9.74
C ASN A 118 -4.67 -13.31 -8.82
N SER A 119 -5.53 -12.39 -8.41
CA SER A 119 -6.72 -12.70 -7.60
C SER A 119 -7.69 -13.63 -8.35
N PHE A 120 -7.92 -13.39 -9.64
CA PHE A 120 -8.75 -14.25 -10.48
C PHE A 120 -8.14 -15.65 -10.65
N LEU A 121 -6.85 -15.75 -10.97
CA LEU A 121 -6.12 -17.02 -11.10
C LEU A 121 -6.15 -17.80 -9.78
N ASN A 122 -5.86 -17.14 -8.66
CA ASN A 122 -5.92 -17.77 -7.34
C ASN A 122 -7.32 -18.28 -7.01
N ARG A 123 -8.37 -17.53 -7.35
CA ARG A 123 -9.75 -17.97 -7.15
C ARG A 123 -10.11 -19.16 -8.05
N LEU A 124 -9.68 -19.16 -9.31
CA LEU A 124 -9.86 -20.30 -10.23
C LEU A 124 -9.12 -21.54 -9.72
N ILE A 125 -7.85 -21.39 -9.33
CA ILE A 125 -7.02 -22.45 -8.76
C ILE A 125 -7.69 -23.00 -7.50
N ASN A 126 -8.19 -22.16 -6.59
CA ASN A 126 -8.90 -22.63 -5.39
C ASN A 126 -10.21 -23.36 -5.70
N ILE A 127 -10.91 -23.00 -6.78
CA ILE A 127 -12.12 -23.71 -7.23
C ILE A 127 -11.75 -25.07 -7.83
N ILE A 128 -10.70 -25.13 -8.65
CA ILE A 128 -10.23 -26.36 -9.34
C ILE A 128 -9.54 -27.31 -8.35
N LEU A 129 -8.73 -26.78 -7.44
CA LEU A 129 -8.08 -27.47 -6.33
C LEU A 129 -9.03 -27.71 -5.15
N ARG A 130 -10.35 -27.70 -5.36
CA ARG A 130 -11.26 -28.51 -4.53
C ARG A 130 -10.94 -30.00 -4.72
N ARG A 131 -9.76 -30.42 -4.26
CA ARG A 131 -9.50 -31.75 -3.73
C ARG A 131 -9.57 -31.61 -2.22
N GLU A 132 -10.70 -32.08 -1.69
CA GLU A 132 -11.01 -32.46 -0.30
C GLU A 132 -10.90 -31.37 0.78
#